data_AF-A0A7C2WDI5-F1
#
_entry.id   AF-A0A7C2WDI5-F1
#
_cell.length_a   1.000
_cell.length_b   1.000
_cell.length_c   1.000
_cell.angle_alpha   90.00
_cell.angle_beta   90.00
_cell.angle_gamma   90.00
#
_symmetry.space_group_name_H-M   'P 1'
#
loop_
_entity.id
_entity.type
_entity.pdbx_description
1 polymer ?
#
loop_
_entity_poly.entity_id
_entity_poly.type
_entity_poly.pdbx_seq_one_letter_code
_entity_poly.pdbx_strand_id
1 'polypeptide(L)'
;MNRIGYPLMIVLGATLVISSASAHPTPALRDTLHQNVNVLESNLSHQKDVAVTVYNNDRALVRDRRDLKLLPGQVSLKFMDVAERILPETVSLKSLSAPGALHILEQNYEYDLMSPSKLMEKY
;
A
#
# COMPACT_ATOMS: atom_id res chain seq x y z
N MET A 1 -16.74 -16.86 11.48
CA MET A 1 -17.26 -15.88 10.50
C MET A 1 -16.58 -14.55 10.76
N ASN A 2 -16.33 -13.76 9.72
CA ASN A 2 -15.52 -12.54 9.62
C ASN A 2 -14.00 -12.72 9.51
N ARG A 3 -13.50 -12.67 8.26
CA ARG A 3 -12.09 -12.40 7.92
C ARG A 3 -12.04 -11.00 7.34
N ILE A 4 -11.32 -10.10 8.01
CA ILE A 4 -11.15 -8.70 7.60
C ILE A 4 -9.66 -8.55 7.31
N GLY A 5 -9.29 -8.50 6.03
CA GLY A 5 -7.92 -8.31 5.59
C GLY A 5 -7.62 -6.84 5.36
N TYR A 6 -6.51 -6.35 5.91
CA TYR A 6 -6.18 -4.92 5.95
C TYR A 6 -5.07 -4.53 4.95
N PRO A 7 -5.16 -3.38 4.24
CA PRO A 7 -4.11 -2.84 3.35
C PRO A 7 -2.86 -2.25 4.04
N LEU A 8 -1.66 -2.53 3.52
CA LEU A 8 -0.45 -1.69 3.67
C LEU A 8 -0.26 -0.82 2.42
N MET A 9 -0.03 0.50 2.53
CA MET A 9 0.19 1.40 1.38
C MET A 9 1.66 1.83 1.25
N ILE A 10 2.24 1.70 0.04
CA ILE A 10 3.60 2.15 -0.27
C ILE A 10 3.63 3.12 -1.46
N VAL A 11 4.22 4.31 -1.32
CA VAL A 11 4.40 5.30 -2.41
C VAL A 11 5.82 5.23 -2.98
N LEU A 12 6.01 5.43 -4.30
CA LEU A 12 7.32 5.49 -4.98
C LEU A 12 7.45 6.72 -5.91
N GLY A 13 8.65 7.25 -6.25
CA GLY A 13 8.83 8.62 -6.80
C GLY A 13 9.97 8.83 -7.83
N ALA A 14 9.71 9.56 -8.94
CA ALA A 14 10.69 10.10 -9.91
C ALA A 14 10.09 11.24 -10.79
N THR A 15 10.88 12.28 -11.11
CA THR A 15 10.49 13.59 -11.71
C THR A 15 10.84 13.78 -13.20
N LEU A 16 10.00 14.51 -13.96
CA LEU A 16 10.38 15.15 -15.24
C LEU A 16 9.60 16.46 -15.50
N VAL A 17 10.31 17.51 -15.98
CA VAL A 17 9.85 18.89 -16.24
C VAL A 17 9.61 19.11 -17.74
N ILE A 18 8.48 19.70 -18.14
CA ILE A 18 8.28 20.30 -19.48
C ILE A 18 7.39 21.56 -19.37
N SER A 19 7.78 22.64 -20.07
CA SER A 19 7.17 23.97 -20.07
C SER A 19 6.63 24.33 -21.46
N SER A 20 5.38 24.81 -21.58
CA SER A 20 4.91 25.69 -22.68
C SER A 20 3.54 26.34 -22.38
N ALA A 21 3.48 27.66 -22.61
CA ALA A 21 2.33 28.61 -22.61
C ALA A 21 1.20 28.23 -23.59
N SER A 22 -0.05 28.73 -23.60
CA SER A 22 -0.87 29.68 -22.81
C SER A 22 -2.32 29.59 -23.33
N ALA A 23 -3.34 29.57 -22.46
CA ALA A 23 -4.68 30.12 -22.66
C ALA A 23 -5.49 30.01 -21.34
N HIS A 24 -5.98 31.12 -20.80
CA HIS A 24 -6.71 31.16 -19.52
C HIS A 24 -8.23 31.10 -19.74
N PRO A 25 -8.90 30.02 -19.31
CA PRO A 25 -10.28 30.05 -18.85
C PRO A 25 -10.33 29.91 -17.32
N THR A 26 -11.03 30.85 -16.69
CA THR A 26 -11.52 30.96 -15.30
C THR A 26 -11.10 29.85 -14.30
N PRO A 27 -10.45 30.17 -13.17
CA PRO A 27 -10.12 29.21 -12.14
C PRO A 27 -11.38 28.82 -11.36
N ALA A 28 -12.13 27.86 -11.90
CA ALA A 28 -12.84 26.95 -11.01
C ALA A 28 -11.76 26.29 -10.15
N LEU A 29 -11.95 26.24 -8.83
CA LEU A 29 -11.12 25.46 -7.91
C LEU A 29 -11.25 23.98 -8.29
N ARG A 30 -10.53 23.62 -9.36
CA ARG A 30 -10.28 22.26 -9.79
C ARG A 30 -9.32 21.73 -8.75
N ASP A 31 -9.88 21.01 -7.79
CA ASP A 31 -9.13 20.08 -6.97
C ASP A 31 -8.50 19.04 -7.90
N THR A 32 -7.40 19.43 -8.53
CA THR A 32 -6.66 18.67 -9.54
C THR A 32 -5.61 17.80 -8.85
N LEU A 33 -5.69 17.66 -7.52
CA LEU A 33 -4.70 16.96 -6.70
C LEU A 33 -5.00 15.49 -6.50
N HIS A 34 -6.09 14.96 -7.07
CA HIS A 34 -6.20 13.52 -7.31
C HIS A 34 -5.34 13.14 -8.52
N GLN A 35 -4.05 13.38 -8.34
CA GLN A 35 -2.96 12.81 -9.12
C GLN A 35 -3.32 11.35 -9.37
N ASN A 36 -3.11 10.94 -10.62
CA ASN A 36 -3.23 9.61 -11.18
C ASN A 36 -2.33 8.57 -10.47
N VAL A 37 -2.48 8.39 -9.17
CA VAL A 37 -1.75 7.38 -8.41
C VAL A 37 -2.26 6.04 -8.89
N ASN A 38 -1.37 5.27 -9.51
CA ASN A 38 -1.68 3.93 -9.94
C ASN A 38 -1.81 3.06 -8.68
N VAL A 39 -3.03 2.86 -8.21
CA VAL A 39 -3.29 2.06 -7.02
C VAL A 39 -3.45 0.61 -7.44
N LEU A 40 -2.58 -0.26 -6.94
CA LEU A 40 -2.65 -1.70 -7.14
C LEU A 40 -3.02 -2.36 -5.81
N GLU A 41 -4.02 -3.24 -5.82
CA GLU A 41 -4.40 -4.00 -4.63
C GLU A 41 -3.90 -5.44 -4.72
N SER A 42 -3.20 -5.89 -3.68
CA SER A 42 -2.80 -7.27 -3.49
C SER A 42 -3.71 -7.92 -2.46
N ASN A 43 -4.26 -9.07 -2.82
CA ASN A 43 -5.14 -9.90 -1.99
C ASN A 43 -4.65 -11.36 -1.97
N LEU A 44 -5.39 -12.24 -1.30
CA LEU A 44 -5.08 -13.68 -1.22
C LEU A 44 -4.89 -14.38 -2.57
N SER A 45 -5.52 -13.93 -3.67
CA SER A 45 -5.32 -14.54 -5.01
C SER A 45 -3.89 -14.40 -5.52
N HIS A 46 -3.20 -13.34 -5.09
CA HIS A 46 -1.82 -13.08 -5.45
C HIS A 46 -0.81 -13.84 -4.57
N GLN A 47 -1.26 -14.40 -3.44
CA GLN A 47 -0.41 -15.15 -2.52
C GLN A 47 -0.02 -16.50 -3.12
N LYS A 48 1.28 -16.80 -3.09
CA LYS A 48 1.85 -18.04 -3.65
C LYS A 48 2.44 -18.95 -2.59
N ASP A 49 2.90 -18.38 -1.48
CA ASP A 49 3.49 -19.15 -0.39
C ASP A 49 3.41 -18.38 0.93
N VAL A 50 3.20 -19.11 2.02
CA VAL A 50 3.23 -18.58 3.38
C VAL A 50 3.99 -19.53 4.28
N ALA A 51 5.01 -19.02 4.96
CA ALA A 51 5.75 -19.75 5.97
C ALA A 51 5.70 -19.01 7.31
N VAL A 52 5.49 -19.76 8.39
CA VAL A 52 5.40 -19.23 9.75
C VAL A 52 6.42 -19.92 10.65
N THR A 53 7.21 -19.15 11.38
CA THR A 53 8.11 -19.64 12.42
C THR A 53 7.70 -19.04 13.75
N VAL A 54 7.33 -19.88 14.72
CA VAL A 54 6.84 -19.45 16.03
C VAL A 54 7.98 -19.40 17.03
N TYR A 55 8.07 -18.31 17.78
CA TYR A 55 9.01 -18.13 18.89
C TYR A 55 8.28 -18.21 20.23
N ASN A 56 9.04 -18.43 21.31
CA ASN A 56 8.51 -18.66 22.66
C ASN A 56 7.95 -17.40 23.37
N ASN A 57 7.88 -16.26 22.68
CA ASN A 57 7.57 -14.94 23.25
C ASN A 57 6.33 -14.31 22.57
N ASP A 58 5.33 -15.14 22.26
CA ASP A 58 4.09 -14.76 21.57
C ASP A 58 4.30 -14.02 20.24
N ARG A 59 5.48 -14.20 19.63
CA ARG A 59 5.82 -13.66 18.31
C ARG A 59 6.06 -14.78 17.33
N ALA A 60 5.69 -14.51 16.09
CA ALA A 60 6.00 -15.36 14.98
C ALA A 60 6.61 -14.53 13.85
N LEU A 61 7.59 -15.11 13.16
CA LEU A 61 8.04 -14.59 11.88
C LEU A 61 7.12 -15.14 10.80
N VAL A 62 6.46 -14.25 10.07
CA VAL A 62 5.63 -14.60 8.91
C VAL A 62 6.38 -14.19 7.64
N ARG A 63 6.52 -15.12 6.70
CA ARG A 63 6.98 -14.85 5.34
C ARG A 63 5.80 -15.07 4.40
N ASP A 64 5.37 -14.00 3.73
CA ASP A 64 4.34 -14.03 2.69
C ASP A 64 5.01 -13.72 1.35
N ARG A 65 4.83 -14.58 0.35
CA ARG A 65 5.29 -14.36 -1.02
C ARG A 65 4.09 -14.18 -1.94
N ARG A 66 4.06 -13.02 -2.61
CA ARG A 66 3.01 -12.69 -3.58
C ARG A 66 3.57 -12.46 -4.97
N ASP A 67 2.79 -12.83 -5.97
CA ASP A 67 3.07 -12.57 -7.38
C ASP A 67 2.23 -11.37 -7.84
N LEU A 68 2.90 -10.28 -8.19
CA LEU A 68 2.30 -8.99 -8.50
C LEU A 68 2.95 -8.41 -9.74
N LYS A 69 2.12 -7.93 -10.67
CA LYS A 69 2.59 -7.19 -11.84
C LYS A 69 2.61 -5.70 -11.52
N LEU A 70 3.79 -5.20 -11.17
CA LEU A 70 4.01 -3.78 -10.96
C LEU A 70 4.26 -3.10 -12.31
N LEU A 71 3.53 -2.02 -12.58
CA LEU A 71 3.78 -1.17 -13.74
C LEU A 71 5.01 -0.28 -13.46
N PRO A 72 5.78 0.08 -14.49
CA PRO A 72 6.93 0.97 -14.32
C PRO A 72 6.49 2.34 -13.79
N GLY A 73 7.33 2.93 -12.95
CA GLY A 73 7.08 4.23 -12.33
C GLY A 73 6.55 4.12 -10.90
N GLN A 74 5.75 5.10 -10.52
CA GLN A 74 5.20 5.24 -9.18
C GLN A 74 3.91 4.44 -9.07
N VAL A 75 3.85 3.51 -8.11
CA VAL A 75 2.66 2.71 -7.85
C VAL A 75 2.38 2.72 -6.36
N SER A 76 1.11 2.90 -6.01
CA SER A 76 0.64 2.76 -4.64
C SER A 76 0.13 1.35 -4.45
N LEU A 77 0.95 0.50 -3.81
CA LEU A 77 0.60 -0.90 -3.58
C LEU A 77 -0.13 -1.05 -2.25
N LYS A 78 -1.39 -1.51 -2.29
CA LYS A 78 -2.22 -1.88 -1.15
C LYS A 78 -2.09 -3.36 -0.84
N PHE A 79 -1.40 -3.72 0.23
CA PHE A 79 -1.20 -5.12 0.63
C PHE A 79 -2.29 -5.57 1.60
N MET A 80 -3.38 -6.18 1.10
CA MET A 80 -4.48 -6.70 1.93
C MET A 80 -4.06 -7.92 2.74
N ASP A 81 -4.94 -8.30 3.68
CA ASP A 81 -4.91 -9.61 4.34
C ASP A 81 -3.66 -9.83 5.20
N VAL A 82 -3.11 -8.75 5.75
CA VAL A 82 -2.01 -8.83 6.73
C VAL A 82 -2.52 -9.22 8.11
N ALA A 83 -1.62 -9.74 8.94
CA ALA A 83 -1.92 -10.10 10.31
C ALA A 83 -2.38 -8.87 11.12
N GLU A 84 -3.46 -9.04 11.90
CA GLU A 84 -4.05 -7.98 12.73
C GLU A 84 -3.08 -7.45 13.80
N ARG A 85 -2.22 -8.34 14.33
CA ARG A 85 -1.19 -8.01 15.34
C ARG A 85 0.21 -7.89 14.74
N ILE A 86 0.31 -7.43 13.49
CA ILE A 86 1.61 -7.18 12.87
C ILE A 86 2.32 -6.03 13.59
N LEU A 87 3.64 -6.11 13.70
CA LEU A 87 4.48 -5.03 14.20
C LEU A 87 4.98 -4.23 12.98
N PRO A 88 4.44 -3.03 12.70
CA PRO A 88 4.72 -2.31 11.46
C PRO A 88 6.21 -2.01 11.24
N GLU A 89 6.94 -1.77 12.33
CA GLU A 89 8.38 -1.52 12.34
C GLU A 89 9.22 -2.73 11.91
N THR A 90 8.63 -3.93 11.88
CA THR A 90 9.32 -5.17 11.49
C THR A 90 9.03 -5.59 10.05
N VAL A 91 8.13 -4.88 9.36
CA VAL A 91 7.71 -5.22 8.00
C VAL A 91 8.78 -4.78 7.00
N SER A 92 9.24 -5.73 6.20
CA SER A 92 10.16 -5.48 5.09
C SER A 92 9.60 -6.08 3.81
N LEU A 93 9.45 -5.25 2.78
CA LEU A 93 9.06 -5.66 1.44
C LEU A 93 10.30 -5.66 0.53
N LYS A 94 10.45 -6.71 -0.27
CA LYS A 94 11.52 -6.83 -1.26
C LYS A 94 11.03 -7.53 -2.52
N SER A 95 11.56 -7.10 -3.67
CA SER A 95 11.35 -7.81 -4.93
C SER A 95 12.25 -9.05 -4.97
N LEU A 96 11.65 -10.21 -5.24
CA LEU A 96 12.36 -11.48 -5.42
C LEU A 96 12.77 -11.71 -6.88
N SER A 97 11.99 -11.19 -7.84
CA SER A 97 12.21 -11.37 -9.28
C SER A 97 13.18 -10.35 -9.86
N ALA A 98 13.26 -9.15 -9.28
CA ALA A 98 14.16 -8.08 -9.70
C ALA A 98 14.77 -7.38 -8.47
N PRO A 99 15.81 -7.98 -7.84
CA PRO A 99 16.48 -7.40 -6.68
C PRO A 99 17.00 -6.00 -6.98
N GLY A 100 16.75 -5.05 -6.08
CA GLY A 100 17.21 -3.65 -6.22
C GLY A 100 16.37 -2.78 -7.16
N ALA A 101 15.45 -3.34 -7.94
CA ALA A 101 14.57 -2.56 -8.82
C ALA A 101 13.35 -1.96 -8.09
N LEU A 102 13.01 -2.51 -6.92
CA LEU A 102 11.95 -1.98 -6.06
C LEU A 102 12.57 -1.06 -5.01
N HIS A 103 12.16 0.20 -5.05
CA HIS A 103 12.44 1.17 -4.00
C HIS A 103 11.11 1.46 -3.27
N ILE A 104 11.18 1.77 -1.99
CA ILE A 104 10.01 2.11 -1.15
C ILE A 104 10.26 3.54 -0.71
N LEU A 105 9.37 4.50 -1.02
CA LEU A 105 9.49 5.85 -0.43
C LEU A 105 8.73 5.97 0.85
N GLU A 106 7.52 5.42 0.87
CA GLU A 106 6.61 5.53 1.99
C GLU A 106 6.09 4.14 2.31
N GLN A 107 5.88 3.87 3.60
CA GLN A 107 5.25 2.65 4.06
C GLN A 107 4.30 3.04 5.20
N ASN A 108 3.01 3.03 4.89
CA ASN A 108 1.98 3.32 5.86
C ASN A 108 1.25 2.03 6.24
N TYR A 109 1.17 1.81 7.54
CA TYR A 109 0.32 0.78 8.12
C TYR A 109 -0.92 1.44 8.69
N GLU A 110 -2.08 1.13 8.11
CA GLU A 110 -3.36 1.65 8.56
C GLU A 110 -4.08 0.58 9.38
N TYR A 111 -4.12 0.77 10.69
CA TYR A 111 -4.89 -0.04 11.62
C TYR A 111 -6.28 0.58 11.81
N ASP A 112 -7.35 -0.16 11.50
CA ASP A 112 -8.76 0.27 11.64
C ASP A 112 -9.01 1.64 11.00
N LEU A 113 -9.28 1.65 9.69
CA LEU A 113 -10.04 2.74 9.08
C LEU A 113 -11.32 2.87 9.92
N MET A 114 -11.42 3.89 10.77
CA MET A 114 -12.69 4.22 11.43
C MET A 114 -13.75 4.17 10.34
N SER A 115 -14.61 3.14 10.35
CA SER A 115 -15.67 3.07 9.37
C SER A 115 -16.47 4.35 9.55
N PRO A 116 -16.87 5.06 8.48
CA PRO A 116 -17.60 6.32 8.60
C PRO A 116 -18.81 6.22 9.55
N SER A 117 -19.37 5.02 9.68
CA SER A 117 -20.42 4.66 10.65
C SER A 117 -20.04 4.82 12.13
N LYS A 118 -18.78 4.60 12.55
CA LYS A 118 -18.31 4.83 13.94
C LYS A 118 -18.23 6.31 14.29
N LEU A 119 -18.19 7.20 13.29
CA LEU A 119 -18.16 8.65 13.49
C LEU A 119 -19.53 9.20 13.92
N MET A 120 -20.61 8.48 13.61
CA MET A 120 -22.00 8.86 13.90
C MET A 120 -22.51 8.39 15.27
N GLU A 121 -21.75 7.59 16.00
CA GLU A 121 -22.13 7.14 17.36
C GLU A 121 -21.62 8.07 18.48
N LYS A 122 -20.88 9.13 18.13
CA LYS A 122 -20.27 10.05 19.12
C LYS A 122 -20.99 11.41 19.25
N TYR A 123 -22.16 11.59 18.63
CA TYR A 123 -23.00 12.77 18.80
C TYR A 123 -24.47 12.38 18.98
#